data_AF-A0A525KMK0-F1
#
_entry.id   AF-A0A525KMK0-F1
#
_cell.length_a   1.000
_cell.length_b   1.000
_cell.length_c   1.000
_cell.angle_alpha   90.00
_cell.angle_beta   90.00
_cell.angle_gamma   90.00
#
_symmetry.space_group_name_H-M   'P 1'
#
loop_
_entity.id
_entity.type
_entity.pdbx_description
1 polymer ?
#
loop_
_entity_poly.entity_id
_entity_poly.type
_entity_poly.pdbx_seq_one_letter_code
_entity_poly.pdbx_strand_id
1 'polypeptide(L)'
;MGDWQNFDNRATIGRALRLRQEIDDFETRWPTQGRGETIPIFSWEQLERQLVDLAATETQASMARHLVSATRKLAPFKPSEMVLREILCMTWVLLDENFKPEADGGSGEMT
;
A
#
# COMPACT_ATOMS: atom_id res chain seq x y z
N MET A 1 17.24 27.10 16.28
CA MET A 1 16.56 26.43 15.15
C MET A 1 17.62 25.64 14.39
N GLY A 2 17.79 24.35 14.67
CA GLY A 2 18.85 23.52 14.05
C GLY A 2 18.70 22.04 14.41
N ASP A 3 18.18 21.75 15.61
CA ASP A 3 17.91 20.38 16.04
C ASP A 3 16.76 19.71 15.27
N TRP A 4 15.66 20.41 15.00
CA TRP A 4 14.48 19.85 14.32
C TRP A 4 14.78 19.30 12.91
N GLN A 5 15.64 19.98 12.12
CA GLN A 5 16.07 19.52 10.81
C GLN A 5 16.94 18.25 10.87
N ASN A 6 17.76 18.09 11.92
CA ASN A 6 18.57 16.89 12.10
C ASN A 6 17.73 15.66 12.46
N PHE A 7 16.68 15.83 13.27
CA PHE A 7 15.74 14.74 13.57
C PHE A 7 14.97 14.29 12.33
N ASP A 8 14.47 15.23 11.52
CA ASP A 8 13.70 14.92 10.31
C ASP A 8 14.57 14.26 9.23
N ASN A 9 15.83 14.68 9.11
CA ASN A 9 16.82 14.03 8.26
C ASN A 9 17.11 12.59 8.71
N ARG A 10 17.32 12.34 10.01
CA ARG A 10 17.55 10.98 10.52
C ARG A 10 16.35 10.07 10.29
N ALA A 11 15.13 10.57 10.51
CA ALA A 11 13.90 9.81 10.25
C ALA A 11 13.75 9.47 8.76
N THR A 12 14.04 10.43 7.88
CA THR A 12 13.97 10.23 6.43
C THR A 12 15.05 9.26 5.93
N ILE A 13 16.28 9.37 6.43
CA ILE A 13 17.38 8.44 6.13
C ILE A 13 17.00 7.03 6.62
N GLY A 14 16.45 6.90 7.83
CA GLY A 14 16.00 5.62 8.36
C GLY A 14 14.91 4.97 7.50
N ARG A 15 13.94 5.75 7.03
CA ARG A 15 12.91 5.28 6.08
C ARG A 15 13.51 4.82 4.75
N ALA A 16 14.47 5.57 4.21
CA ALA A 16 15.13 5.22 2.96
C ALA A 16 15.95 3.92 3.07
N LEU A 17 16.69 3.76 4.17
CA LEU A 17 17.45 2.53 4.45
C LEU A 17 16.54 1.31 4.57
N ARG A 18 15.41 1.46 5.27
CA ARG A 18 14.41 0.38 5.39
C ARG A 18 13.81 0.01 4.04
N LEU A 19 13.41 0.99 3.24
CA LEU A 19 12.87 0.75 1.90
C LEU A 19 13.88 -0.01 1.03
N ARG A 20 15.16 0.36 1.12
CA ARG A 20 16.23 -0.32 0.37
C ARG A 20 16.39 -1.77 0.80
N GLN A 21 16.40 -2.05 2.10
CA GLN A 21 16.45 -3.42 2.61
C GLN A 21 15.24 -4.24 2.11
N GLU A 22 14.04 -3.66 2.13
CA GLU A 22 12.83 -4.34 1.64
C GLU A 22 12.93 -4.69 0.15
N ILE A 23 13.57 -3.84 -0.66
CA ILE A 23 13.83 -4.10 -2.08
C ILE A 23 14.87 -5.22 -2.25
N ASP A 24 15.99 -5.14 -1.52
CA ASP A 24 17.06 -6.15 -1.59
C ASP A 24 16.52 -7.55 -1.19
N ASP A 25 15.70 -7.61 -0.15
CA ASP A 25 15.04 -8.85 0.30
C ASP A 25 14.05 -9.38 -0.75
N PHE A 26 13.30 -8.47 -1.39
CA PHE A 26 12.36 -8.82 -2.45
C PHE A 26 13.08 -9.41 -3.66
N GLU A 27 14.12 -8.75 -4.16
CA GLU A 27 14.89 -9.21 -5.33
C GLU A 27 15.65 -10.51 -5.05
N THR A 28 16.09 -10.73 -3.82
CA THR A 28 16.69 -12.01 -3.41
C THR A 28 15.69 -13.16 -3.50
N ARG A 29 14.42 -12.91 -3.14
CA ARG A 29 13.36 -13.91 -3.17
C ARG A 29 12.74 -14.09 -4.56
N TRP A 30 12.64 -13.01 -5.33
CA TRP A 30 12.10 -12.97 -6.69
C TRP A 30 13.15 -12.34 -7.62
N PRO A 31 14.14 -13.13 -8.07
CA PRO A 31 15.17 -12.63 -8.95
C PRO A 31 14.57 -12.20 -10.29
N THR A 32 15.00 -11.05 -10.79
CA THR A 32 14.53 -10.48 -12.07
C THR A 32 14.67 -11.50 -13.19
N GLN A 33 13.53 -11.89 -13.77
CA GLN A 33 13.50 -12.76 -14.93
C GLN A 33 13.77 -11.95 -16.22
N GLY A 34 14.20 -12.62 -17.29
CA GLY A 34 14.51 -11.98 -18.57
C GLY A 34 13.32 -11.26 -19.21
N ARG A 35 13.49 -10.71 -20.42
CA ARG A 35 12.41 -10.00 -21.13
C ARG A 35 11.23 -10.95 -21.38
N GLY A 36 10.09 -10.66 -20.75
CA GLY A 36 8.81 -11.32 -20.99
C GLY A 36 7.80 -10.36 -21.63
N GLU A 37 6.63 -10.91 -21.97
CA GLU A 37 5.48 -10.12 -22.40
C GLU A 37 4.97 -9.26 -21.25
N THR A 38 4.60 -8.00 -21.55
CA THR A 38 4.10 -7.06 -20.54
C THR A 38 2.61 -7.25 -20.32
N ILE A 39 2.18 -7.14 -19.07
CA ILE A 39 0.76 -6.95 -18.73
C ILE A 39 0.22 -5.62 -19.30
N PRO A 40 -1.11 -5.47 -19.44
CA PRO A 40 -1.71 -4.21 -19.87
C PRO A 40 -1.29 -3.02 -18.99
N ILE A 41 -1.02 -1.88 -19.63
CA ILE A 41 -0.65 -0.63 -18.95
C ILE A 41 -1.92 0.17 -18.67
N PHE A 42 -2.10 0.59 -17.43
CA PHE A 42 -3.20 1.45 -16.99
C PHE A 42 -2.68 2.54 -16.03
N SER A 43 -3.43 3.63 -15.90
CA SER A 43 -3.08 4.77 -15.03
C SER A 43 -3.43 4.51 -13.56
N TRP A 44 -2.85 5.29 -12.66
CA TRP A 44 -3.19 5.25 -11.23
C TRP A 44 -4.66 5.56 -10.97
N GLU A 45 -5.26 6.48 -11.73
CA GLU A 45 -6.67 6.83 -11.64
C GLU A 45 -7.57 5.67 -12.09
N GLN A 46 -7.15 4.94 -13.13
CA GLN A 46 -7.86 3.74 -13.58
C GLN A 46 -7.81 2.64 -12.52
N LEU A 47 -6.65 2.42 -11.90
CA LEU A 47 -6.50 1.48 -10.79
C LEU A 47 -7.36 1.85 -9.58
N GLU A 48 -7.29 3.11 -9.14
CA GLU A 48 -8.08 3.61 -8.00
C GLU A 48 -9.57 3.39 -8.23
N ARG A 49 -10.06 3.71 -9.44
CA ARG A 49 -11.47 3.50 -9.80
C ARG A 49 -11.87 2.04 -9.66
N GLN A 50 -11.06 1.09 -10.11
CA GLN A 50 -11.39 -0.34 -10.01
C GLN A 50 -11.36 -0.83 -8.55
N LEU A 51 -10.39 -0.39 -7.75
CA LEU A 51 -10.31 -0.78 -6.33
C LEU A 51 -11.45 -0.19 -5.50
N VAL A 52 -11.88 1.04 -5.79
CA VAL A 52 -13.05 1.67 -5.16
C VAL A 52 -14.33 0.93 -5.53
N ASP A 53 -14.48 0.51 -6.79
CA ASP A 53 -15.65 -0.22 -7.28
C ASP A 53 -15.75 -1.64 -6.69
N LEU A 54 -14.60 -2.29 -6.42
CA LEU A 54 -14.54 -3.60 -5.77
C LEU A 54 -14.84 -3.56 -4.26
N ALA A 55 -14.81 -2.39 -3.63
CA ALA A 55 -15.04 -2.27 -2.19
C ALA A 55 -16.52 -2.55 -1.84
N ALA A 56 -16.76 -3.43 -0.87
CA ALA A 56 -18.13 -3.77 -0.45
C ALA A 56 -18.82 -2.66 0.35
N THR A 57 -18.04 -1.74 0.95
CA THR A 57 -18.54 -0.66 1.80
C THR A 57 -17.89 0.68 1.47
N GLU A 58 -18.56 1.79 1.82
CA GLU A 58 -18.01 3.14 1.66
C GLU A 58 -16.72 3.35 2.46
N THR A 59 -16.61 2.72 3.64
CA THR A 59 -15.39 2.74 4.46
C THR A 59 -14.23 2.06 3.74
N GLN A 60 -14.44 0.87 3.17
CA GLN A 60 -13.42 0.19 2.37
C GLN A 60 -13.06 1.00 1.11
N ALA A 61 -14.02 1.64 0.46
CA ALA A 61 -13.76 2.52 -0.68
C ALA A 61 -12.88 3.72 -0.29
N SER A 62 -13.13 4.34 0.86
CA SER A 62 -12.28 5.41 1.40
C SER A 62 -10.87 4.90 1.71
N MET A 63 -10.76 3.73 2.33
CA MET A 63 -9.49 3.06 2.60
C MET A 63 -8.71 2.78 1.30
N ALA A 64 -9.37 2.27 0.26
CA ALA A 64 -8.77 1.99 -1.04
C ALA A 64 -8.11 3.25 -1.63
N ARG A 65 -8.78 4.42 -1.60
CA ARG A 65 -8.19 5.68 -2.08
C ARG A 65 -6.92 6.07 -1.31
N HIS A 66 -6.93 5.91 0.02
CA HIS A 66 -5.75 6.19 0.83
C HIS A 66 -4.58 5.25 0.53
N LEU A 67 -4.86 3.94 0.39
CA LEU A 67 -3.86 2.94 0.08
C LEU A 67 -3.26 3.16 -1.31
N VAL A 68 -4.08 3.42 -2.33
CA VAL A 68 -3.60 3.74 -3.68
C VAL A 68 -2.74 5.00 -3.67
N SER A 69 -3.16 6.05 -2.96
CA SER A 69 -2.38 7.29 -2.84
C SER A 69 -1.01 7.04 -2.17
N ALA A 70 -0.97 6.22 -1.12
CA ALA A 70 0.27 5.85 -0.44
C ALA A 70 1.20 5.02 -1.35
N THR A 71 0.68 3.98 -2.00
CA THR A 71 1.47 3.14 -2.91
C THR A 71 1.94 3.91 -4.13
N ARG A 72 1.12 4.80 -4.71
CA ARG A 72 1.54 5.68 -5.82
C ARG A 72 2.76 6.53 -5.47
N LYS A 73 2.87 7.00 -4.23
CA LYS A 73 4.04 7.79 -3.77
C LYS A 73 5.31 6.95 -3.68
N LEU A 74 5.18 5.67 -3.36
CA LEU A 74 6.31 4.76 -3.15
C LEU A 74 6.70 3.98 -4.42
N ALA A 75 5.77 3.79 -5.35
CA ALA A 75 5.96 2.99 -6.55
C ALA A 75 7.17 3.37 -7.41
N PRO A 76 7.55 4.65 -7.59
CA PRO A 76 8.75 5.01 -8.37
C PRO A 76 10.06 4.48 -7.77
N PHE A 77 10.06 4.10 -6.49
CA PHE A 77 11.23 3.62 -5.77
C PHE A 77 11.25 2.10 -5.62
N LYS A 78 10.27 1.37 -6.17
CA LYS A 78 10.10 -0.08 -5.98
C LYS A 78 10.10 -0.81 -7.32
N PRO A 79 10.57 -2.07 -7.38
CA PRO A 79 10.35 -2.93 -8.54
C PRO A 79 8.86 -3.04 -8.88
N SER A 80 8.52 -3.07 -10.18
CA SER A 80 7.11 -3.13 -10.61
C SER A 80 6.38 -4.37 -10.09
N GLU A 81 7.07 -5.51 -9.97
CA GLU A 81 6.51 -6.74 -9.41
C GLU A 81 6.17 -6.60 -7.92
N MET A 82 6.98 -5.85 -7.16
CA MET A 82 6.70 -5.54 -5.75
C MET A 82 5.46 -4.66 -5.62
N VAL A 83 5.33 -3.63 -6.48
CA VAL A 83 4.13 -2.77 -6.53
C VAL A 83 2.89 -3.59 -6.91
N LEU A 84 3.00 -4.48 -7.90
CA LEU A 84 1.94 -5.40 -8.27
C LEU A 84 1.51 -6.26 -7.08
N ARG A 85 2.45 -6.81 -6.33
CA ARG A 85 2.16 -7.60 -5.12
C ARG A 85 1.39 -6.80 -4.07
N GLU A 86 1.77 -5.54 -3.85
CA GLU A 86 1.02 -4.65 -2.94
C GLU A 86 -0.42 -4.45 -3.40
N ILE A 87 -0.64 -4.20 -4.69
CA ILE A 87 -1.98 -4.05 -5.27
C ILE A 87 -2.82 -5.32 -5.09
N LEU A 88 -2.23 -6.49 -5.32
CA LEU A 88 -2.91 -7.78 -5.12
C LEU A 88 -3.29 -7.99 -3.65
N CYS A 89 -2.41 -7.62 -2.70
CA CYS A 89 -2.73 -7.66 -1.28
C CYS A 89 -3.88 -6.72 -0.90
N MET A 90 -3.91 -5.49 -1.43
CA MET A 90 -5.04 -4.57 -1.21
C MET A 90 -6.34 -5.16 -1.73
N THR A 91 -6.32 -5.71 -2.94
CA THR A 91 -7.48 -6.33 -3.57
C THR A 91 -8.00 -7.50 -2.73
N TRP A 92 -7.10 -8.34 -2.22
CA TRP A 92 -7.46 -9.44 -1.34
C TRP A 92 -8.16 -8.96 -0.06
N VAL A 93 -7.67 -7.88 0.57
CA VAL A 93 -8.33 -7.28 1.74
C VAL A 93 -9.70 -6.70 1.40
N LEU A 94 -9.85 -6.06 0.24
CA LEU A 94 -11.13 -5.46 -0.18
C LEU A 94 -12.20 -6.53 -0.46
N LEU A 95 -11.78 -7.70 -0.95
CA LEU A 95 -12.67 -8.83 -1.28
C LEU A 95 -12.94 -9.76 -0.10
N ASP A 96 -12.32 -9.55 1.06
CA ASP A 96 -12.57 -10.37 2.25
C ASP A 96 -13.92 -10.00 2.91
N GLU A 97 -14.97 -10.76 2.56
CA GLU A 97 -16.33 -10.61 3.13
C GLU A 97 -16.39 -10.90 4.65
N ASN A 98 -15.35 -11.52 5.24
CA ASN A 98 -15.26 -11.74 6.68
C ASN A 98 -14.58 -10.59 7.44
N PHE A 99 -14.22 -9.49 6.76
CA PHE A 99 -13.64 -8.33 7.42
C PHE A 99 -14.68 -7.65 8.32
N LYS A 100 -14.71 -8.05 9.58
CA LYS A 100 -15.42 -7.34 10.65
C LYS A 100 -14.52 -6.20 11.12
N PRO A 101 -14.77 -4.93 10.73
CA PRO A 101 -14.14 -3.83 11.45
C PRO A 101 -14.57 -4.00 12.92
N GLU A 102 -13.61 -4.07 13.85
CA GLU A 102 -13.96 -4.10 15.26
C GLU A 102 -14.79 -2.85 15.54
N ALA A 103 -16.09 -3.04 15.78
CA ALA A 103 -16.93 -2.00 16.32
C ALA A 103 -16.34 -1.69 17.69
N ASP A 104 -15.87 -0.46 17.86
CA ASP A 104 -15.38 0.07 19.13
C ASP A 104 -16.43 -0.22 20.21
N GLY A 105 -16.19 -1.30 20.96
CA GLY A 105 -17.10 -1.87 21.92
C GLY A 105 -17.05 -1.05 23.19
N GLY A 106 -18.02 -0.15 23.36
CA GLY A 106 -18.13 0.62 24.60
C GLY A 106 -19.34 1.54 24.68
N SER A 107 -20.52 1.10 24.23
CA SER A 107 -21.79 1.74 24.61
C SER A 107 -22.72 0.69 25.20
N GLY A 108 -23.03 0.87 26.49
CA GLY A 108 -23.85 0.04 27.35
C GLY A 108 -23.18 0.04 28.73
N GLU A 109 -23.65 0.79 29.72
CA GLU A 109 -24.97 0.65 30.31
C GLU A 109 -25.38 1.97 31.00
N MET A 110 -26.52 2.54 30.58
CA MET A 110 -27.29 3.47 31.39
C MET A 110 -28.45 2.68 31.99
N THR A 111 -28.37 2.37 33.28
CA THR A 111 -29.51 2.19 34.19
C THR A 111 -29.13 2.68 35.57
#